data_AF-P90849-F1
#
_entry.id   AF-P90849-F1
#
_cell.length_a   1.000
_cell.length_b   1.000
_cell.length_c   1.000
_cell.angle_alpha   90.00
_cell.angle_beta   90.00
_cell.angle_gamma   90.00
#
_symmetry.space_group_name_H-M   'P 1'
#
loop_
_entity.id
_entity.type
_entity.pdbx_description
1 polymer ?
#
loop_
_entity_poly.entity_id
_entity_poly.type
_entity_poly.pdbx_seq_one_letter_code
_entity_poly.pdbx_strand_id
1 'polypeptide(L)'
;MAQLAKTAVAALSKKLVAPAAVARRTLATEASPEDYGYYPDPLEHATGREKKMLLARLAGDDRYEPKVYYRAEASTKQKPNLVPSHYDFRIIGCMCEQDSGHVNFMTIRKGDPKRCECGHWFKGVDADPESI
;
A
#
# COMPACT_ATOMS: atom_id res chain seq x y z
N MET A 1 5.39 55.72 77.61
CA MET A 1 4.24 55.53 78.51
C MET A 1 3.77 54.09 78.39
N ALA A 2 3.89 53.37 79.51
CA ALA A 2 3.41 52.04 79.92
C ALA A 2 2.94 50.97 78.91
N GLN A 3 3.58 49.81 79.06
CA GLN A 3 3.26 48.49 78.50
C GLN A 3 1.91 47.94 79.01
N LEU A 4 1.18 47.21 78.16
CA LEU A 4 0.22 46.18 78.59
C LEU A 4 0.41 44.95 77.70
N ALA A 5 1.11 43.95 78.24
CA ALA A 5 1.18 42.60 77.68
C ALA A 5 -0.14 41.87 77.96
N LYS A 6 -0.72 41.24 76.93
CA LYS A 6 -1.75 40.22 77.10
C LYS A 6 -1.35 38.94 76.36
N THR A 7 -1.39 37.88 77.15
CA THR A 7 -1.04 36.48 76.94
C THR A 7 -1.58 35.85 75.66
N ALA A 8 -0.73 35.08 74.99
CA ALA A 8 -1.09 34.20 73.88
C ALA A 8 -1.80 32.93 74.39
N VAL A 9 -2.89 32.53 73.72
CA VAL A 9 -3.50 31.21 73.84
C VAL A 9 -3.23 30.48 72.52
N ALA A 10 -2.46 29.40 72.58
CA ALA A 10 -2.15 28.59 71.40
C ALA A 10 -3.35 27.68 71.07
N ALA A 11 -4.02 27.96 69.94
CA ALA A 11 -5.03 27.07 69.38
C ALA A 11 -4.36 26.01 68.48
N LEU A 12 -4.51 24.74 68.86
CA LEU A 12 -4.00 23.58 68.13
C LEU A 12 -4.81 23.40 66.82
N SER A 13 -4.23 23.79 65.68
CA SER A 13 -4.88 23.69 64.37
C SER A 13 -4.71 22.28 63.79
N LYS A 14 -5.81 21.51 63.70
CA LYS A 14 -5.85 20.24 62.96
C LYS A 14 -5.78 20.54 61.46
N LYS A 15 -4.63 20.31 60.84
CA LYS A 15 -4.50 20.37 59.37
C LYS A 15 -5.34 19.25 58.75
N LEU A 16 -6.43 19.61 58.09
CA LEU A 16 -7.18 18.73 57.20
C LEU A 16 -6.31 18.41 55.98
N VAL A 17 -6.10 17.12 55.72
CA VAL A 17 -5.46 16.62 54.49
C VAL A 17 -6.50 16.75 53.38
N ALA A 18 -6.23 17.61 52.39
CA ALA A 18 -7.05 17.68 51.18
C ALA A 18 -6.85 16.40 50.35
N PRO A 19 -7.92 15.79 49.80
CA PRO A 19 -7.76 14.65 48.92
C PRO A 19 -7.04 15.11 47.65
N ALA A 20 -6.03 14.36 47.23
CA ALA A 20 -5.33 14.63 45.97
C ALA A 20 -6.35 14.60 44.82
N ALA A 21 -6.50 15.73 44.13
CA ALA A 21 -7.33 15.81 42.93
C ALA A 21 -6.73 14.86 41.88
N VAL A 22 -7.39 13.71 41.68
CA VAL A 22 -7.10 12.81 40.55
C VAL A 22 -7.47 13.60 39.30
N ALA A 23 -6.46 14.11 38.60
CA ALA A 23 -6.62 14.66 37.27
C ALA A 23 -7.14 13.53 36.36
N ARG A 24 -8.46 13.45 36.21
CA ARG A 24 -9.09 12.67 35.14
C ARG A 24 -8.55 13.25 33.85
N ARG A 25 -7.64 12.51 33.20
CA ARG A 25 -7.24 12.80 31.82
C ARG A 25 -8.54 12.87 31.02
N THR A 26 -8.86 14.04 30.50
CA THR A 26 -9.91 14.24 29.51
C THR A 26 -9.46 13.47 28.28
N LEU A 27 -9.88 12.21 28.16
CA LEU A 27 -9.93 11.56 26.85
C LEU A 27 -10.88 12.42 26.02
N ALA A 28 -10.43 12.86 24.85
CA ALA A 28 -11.26 13.62 23.93
C ALA A 28 -12.55 12.83 23.66
N THR A 29 -13.70 13.40 24.01
CA THR A 29 -14.99 12.71 24.03
C THR A 29 -15.63 12.52 22.66
N GLU A 30 -15.09 13.13 21.61
CA GLU A 30 -15.60 13.00 20.25
C GLU A 30 -14.57 13.60 19.28
N ALA A 31 -14.11 12.80 18.31
CA ALA A 31 -13.35 13.33 17.18
C ALA A 31 -14.37 13.96 16.23
N SER A 32 -14.58 15.28 16.33
CA SER A 32 -15.37 15.97 15.32
C SER A 32 -14.57 15.93 14.00
N PRO A 33 -15.18 15.49 12.87
CA PRO A 33 -14.49 15.51 11.57
C PRO A 33 -14.03 16.92 11.15
N GLU A 34 -14.61 17.95 11.75
CA GLU A 34 -14.33 19.37 11.51
C GLU A 34 -13.02 19.81 12.19
N ASP A 35 -12.70 19.29 13.38
CA ASP A 35 -11.49 19.64 14.14
C ASP A 35 -10.20 19.07 13.53
N TYR A 36 -10.31 18.05 12.69
CA TYR A 36 -9.17 17.43 11.98
C TYR A 36 -9.05 17.87 10.52
N GLY A 37 -9.97 18.71 10.02
CA GLY A 37 -10.05 19.10 8.61
C GLY A 37 -10.56 17.98 7.70
N TYR A 38 -10.88 18.35 6.44
CA TYR A 38 -11.27 17.40 5.40
C TYR A 38 -10.21 16.29 5.27
N TYR A 39 -10.63 15.01 5.25
CA TYR A 39 -9.71 13.89 5.02
C TYR A 39 -8.95 14.16 3.72
N PRO A 40 -7.61 14.12 3.72
CA PRO A 40 -6.85 14.41 2.52
C PRO A 40 -7.25 13.40 1.43
N ASP A 41 -7.43 13.90 0.20
CA ASP A 41 -7.67 13.03 -0.95
C ASP A 41 -6.53 12.00 -1.00
N PRO A 42 -6.83 10.69 -1.09
CA PRO A 42 -5.81 9.67 -1.26
C PRO A 42 -4.77 10.02 -2.33
N LEU A 43 -5.16 10.73 -3.39
CA LEU A 43 -4.24 11.19 -4.44
C LEU A 43 -3.26 12.28 -3.99
N GLU A 44 -3.71 13.19 -3.12
CA GLU A 44 -2.88 14.27 -2.57
C GLU A 44 -1.92 13.74 -1.51
N HIS A 45 -2.38 12.80 -0.69
CA HIS A 45 -1.59 12.20 0.38
C HIS A 45 -0.57 11.16 -0.14
N ALA A 46 -0.91 10.43 -1.20
CA ALA A 46 -0.03 9.41 -1.75
C ALA A 46 1.29 9.99 -2.26
N THR A 47 2.38 9.28 -2.01
CA THR A 47 3.73 9.64 -2.50
C THR A 47 4.41 8.45 -3.17
N GLY A 48 5.45 8.72 -3.96
CA GLY A 48 6.26 7.67 -4.60
C GLY A 48 5.48 6.81 -5.60
N ARG A 49 5.63 5.48 -5.48
CA ARG A 49 5.04 4.49 -6.41
C ARG A 49 3.52 4.42 -6.31
N GLU A 50 2.97 4.62 -5.11
CA GLU A 50 1.52 4.63 -4.89
C GLU A 50 0.85 5.74 -5.70
N LYS A 51 1.39 6.97 -5.64
CA LYS A 51 0.86 8.09 -6.42
C LYS A 51 0.88 7.82 -7.93
N LYS A 52 1.97 7.22 -8.43
CA LYS A 52 2.08 6.83 -9.85
C LYS A 52 1.01 5.82 -10.25
N MET A 53 0.79 4.80 -9.41
CA MET A 53 -0.24 3.79 -9.65
C MET A 53 -1.65 4.40 -9.63
N LEU A 54 -1.94 5.30 -8.68
CA LEU A 54 -3.22 6.00 -8.60
C LEU A 54 -3.48 6.87 -9.82
N LEU A 55 -2.49 7.67 -10.25
CA LEU A 55 -2.59 8.49 -11.46
C LEU A 55 -2.78 7.65 -12.72
N ALA A 56 -2.06 6.53 -12.86
CA ALA A 56 -2.22 5.62 -13.97
C ALA A 56 -3.62 5.00 -13.99
N ARG A 57 -4.09 4.52 -12.84
CA ARG A 57 -5.46 3.98 -12.71
C ARG A 57 -6.53 5.01 -13.07
N LEU A 58 -6.36 6.27 -12.65
CA LEU A 58 -7.25 7.38 -13.02
C LEU A 58 -7.20 7.69 -14.53
N ALA A 59 -6.03 7.55 -15.17
CA ALA A 59 -5.86 7.70 -16.61
C ALA A 59 -6.38 6.48 -17.42
N GLY A 60 -6.85 5.42 -16.75
CA GLY A 60 -7.26 4.17 -17.40
C GLY A 60 -6.08 3.32 -17.88
N ASP A 61 -4.90 3.57 -17.35
CA ASP A 61 -3.65 2.90 -17.68
C ASP A 61 -3.37 1.76 -16.70
N ASP A 62 -3.31 0.54 -17.24
CA ASP A 62 -3.24 -0.73 -16.53
C ASP A 62 -1.80 -1.29 -16.47
N ARG A 63 -0.78 -0.47 -16.75
CA ARG A 63 0.66 -0.83 -16.69
C ARG A 63 1.10 -1.44 -15.35
N TYR A 64 0.54 -0.98 -14.23
CA TYR A 64 0.92 -1.43 -12.89
C TYR A 64 0.04 -2.55 -12.33
N GLU A 65 -1.04 -2.91 -13.02
CA GLU A 65 -2.00 -3.89 -12.54
C GLU A 65 -1.62 -5.32 -12.95
N PRO A 66 -1.85 -6.34 -12.09
CA PRO A 66 -1.64 -7.73 -12.45
C PRO A 66 -2.60 -8.15 -13.58
N LYS A 67 -2.09 -8.21 -14.83
CA LYS A 67 -2.88 -8.68 -15.97
C LYS A 67 -2.83 -10.20 -16.10
N VAL A 68 -4.01 -10.79 -16.31
CA VAL A 68 -4.13 -12.17 -16.77
C VAL A 68 -3.98 -12.17 -18.29
N TYR A 69 -2.90 -12.76 -18.80
CA TYR A 69 -2.69 -12.92 -20.23
C TYR A 69 -3.37 -14.21 -20.70
N TYR A 70 -4.40 -14.07 -21.51
CA TYR A 70 -4.98 -15.21 -22.22
C TYR A 70 -4.11 -15.57 -23.41
N ARG A 71 -3.88 -16.87 -23.57
CA ARG A 71 -3.19 -17.44 -24.73
C ARG A 71 -4.08 -17.28 -25.96
N ALA A 72 -3.50 -16.84 -27.08
CA ALA A 72 -4.21 -16.83 -28.37
C ALA A 72 -4.63 -18.26 -28.76
N GLU A 73 -5.81 -18.40 -29.38
CA GLU A 73 -6.36 -19.70 -29.81
C GLU A 73 -5.40 -20.47 -30.72
N ALA A 74 -4.73 -19.76 -31.62
CA ALA A 74 -3.69 -20.28 -32.48
C ALA A 74 -2.48 -19.33 -32.48
N SER A 75 -1.35 -19.81 -31.97
CA SER A 75 -0.07 -19.09 -32.06
C SER A 75 0.89 -19.82 -32.99
N THR A 76 1.50 -19.10 -33.92
CA THR A 76 2.54 -19.61 -34.82
C THR A 76 3.89 -18.97 -34.49
N LYS A 77 4.97 -19.48 -35.08
CA LYS A 77 6.30 -18.84 -34.91
C LYS A 77 6.30 -17.38 -35.38
N GLN A 78 5.51 -17.07 -36.41
CA GLN A 78 5.35 -15.73 -36.97
C GLN A 78 4.42 -14.84 -36.14
N LYS A 79 3.43 -15.45 -35.47
CA LYS A 79 2.46 -14.77 -34.59
C LYS A 79 2.51 -15.39 -33.17
N PRO A 80 3.60 -15.16 -32.40
CA PRO A 80 3.70 -15.64 -31.03
C PRO A 80 2.84 -14.79 -30.08
N ASN A 81 2.52 -15.34 -28.91
CA ASN A 81 1.97 -14.57 -27.80
C ASN A 81 3.05 -13.60 -27.28
N LEU A 82 2.74 -12.31 -27.32
CA LEU A 82 3.66 -11.26 -26.88
C LEU A 82 3.54 -11.09 -25.38
N VAL A 83 4.67 -11.14 -24.69
CA VAL A 83 4.74 -10.97 -23.24
C VAL A 83 5.65 -9.78 -22.93
N PRO A 84 5.15 -8.72 -22.29
CA PRO A 84 5.98 -7.57 -21.95
C PRO A 84 7.04 -7.96 -20.93
N SER A 85 8.25 -7.44 -21.04
CA SER A 85 9.34 -7.70 -20.10
C SER A 85 10.21 -6.45 -19.96
N HIS A 86 10.48 -6.05 -18.73
CA HIS A 86 11.46 -5.00 -18.45
C HIS A 86 12.89 -5.50 -18.72
N TYR A 87 13.19 -6.75 -18.37
CA TYR A 87 14.51 -7.37 -18.53
C TYR A 87 14.62 -8.16 -19.83
N ASP A 88 15.84 -8.49 -20.24
CA ASP A 88 16.12 -9.27 -21.47
C ASP A 88 15.43 -10.63 -21.51
N PHE A 89 15.08 -11.17 -20.34
CA PHE A 89 14.35 -12.42 -20.19
C PHE A 89 13.23 -12.30 -19.15
N ARG A 90 12.18 -13.09 -19.34
CA ARG A 90 11.06 -13.24 -18.40
C ARG A 90 10.72 -14.71 -18.22
N ILE A 91 10.39 -15.13 -17.01
CA ILE A 91 9.83 -16.46 -16.76
C ILE A 91 8.32 -16.38 -16.96
N ILE A 92 7.78 -17.30 -17.76
CA ILE A 92 6.33 -17.45 -17.96
C ILE A 92 5.90 -18.86 -17.53
N GLY A 93 4.68 -18.97 -17.01
CA GLY A 93 4.02 -20.24 -16.78
C GLY A 93 2.91 -20.45 -17.81
N CYS A 94 3.02 -21.47 -18.66
CA CYS A 94 1.97 -21.84 -19.60
C CYS A 94 1.10 -22.95 -18.99
N MET A 95 -0.18 -22.68 -18.82
CA MET A 95 -1.19 -23.70 -18.55
C MET A 95 -1.59 -24.33 -19.89
N CYS A 96 -1.07 -25.52 -20.16
CA CYS A 96 -1.30 -26.23 -21.43
C CYS A 96 -2.76 -26.71 -21.54
N GLU A 97 -3.25 -27.31 -20.47
CA GLU A 97 -4.62 -27.81 -20.32
C GLU A 97 -5.32 -26.99 -19.24
N GLN A 98 -6.55 -26.54 -19.53
CA GLN A 98 -7.31 -25.65 -18.64
C GLN A 98 -7.70 -26.33 -17.32
N ASP A 99 -7.91 -27.65 -17.36
CA ASP A 99 -8.32 -28.47 -16.21
C ASP A 99 -7.13 -29.05 -15.43
N SER A 100 -5.91 -28.93 -15.96
CA SER A 100 -4.71 -29.44 -15.30
C SER A 100 -4.14 -28.43 -14.31
N GLY A 101 -3.71 -28.91 -13.13
CA GLY A 101 -2.92 -28.11 -12.18
C GLY A 101 -1.44 -27.98 -12.56
N HIS A 102 -1.05 -28.45 -13.74
CA HIS A 102 0.34 -28.50 -14.17
C HIS A 102 0.69 -27.26 -15.00
N VAL A 103 1.62 -26.46 -14.49
CA VAL A 103 2.13 -25.26 -15.15
C VAL A 103 3.51 -25.56 -15.73
N ASN A 104 3.67 -25.42 -17.04
CA ASN A 104 4.99 -25.52 -17.66
C ASN A 104 5.69 -24.17 -17.60
N PHE A 105 6.79 -24.10 -16.84
CA PHE A 105 7.58 -22.88 -16.68
C PHE A 105 8.69 -22.80 -17.73
N MET A 106 8.75 -21.68 -18.43
CA MET A 106 9.77 -21.44 -19.45
C MET A 106 10.30 -20.01 -19.41
N THR A 107 11.61 -19.86 -19.58
CA THR A 107 12.24 -18.55 -19.79
C THR A 107 12.11 -18.14 -21.25
N ILE A 108 11.50 -16.99 -21.51
CA ILE A 108 11.43 -16.31 -22.81
C ILE A 108 12.45 -15.17 -22.86
N ARG A 109 13.00 -14.91 -24.05
CA ARG A 109 13.92 -13.78 -24.31
C ARG A 109 13.22 -12.74 -25.19
N LYS A 110 13.69 -11.50 -25.13
CA LYS A 110 13.31 -10.47 -26.10
C LYS A 110 13.81 -10.86 -27.50
N GLY A 111 12.99 -10.62 -28.53
CA GLY A 111 13.35 -10.93 -29.92
C GLY A 111 13.09 -12.37 -30.36
N ASP A 112 13.53 -13.36 -29.59
CA ASP A 112 13.49 -14.78 -29.95
C ASP A 112 12.21 -15.49 -29.46
N PRO A 113 11.34 -15.96 -30.38
CA PRO A 113 10.14 -16.69 -29.98
C PRO A 113 10.50 -18.11 -29.51
N LYS A 114 9.98 -18.50 -28.35
CA LYS A 114 10.13 -19.84 -27.76
C LYS A 114 8.82 -20.61 -27.80
N ARG A 115 8.90 -21.91 -28.09
CA ARG A 115 7.76 -22.82 -28.15
C ARG A 115 7.58 -23.55 -26.81
N CYS A 116 6.34 -23.61 -26.32
CA CYS A 116 5.91 -24.47 -25.22
C CYS A 116 5.59 -25.89 -25.72
N GLU A 117 5.60 -26.89 -24.84
CA GLU A 117 5.25 -28.28 -25.16
C GLU A 117 3.85 -28.42 -25.81
N CYS A 118 2.90 -27.57 -25.44
CA CYS A 118 1.55 -27.52 -26.05
C CYS A 118 1.50 -26.97 -27.48
N GLY A 119 2.64 -26.64 -28.09
CA GLY A 119 2.70 -26.09 -29.45
C GLY A 119 2.68 -24.57 -29.54
N HIS A 120 2.37 -23.87 -28.45
CA HIS A 120 2.20 -22.43 -28.48
C HIS A 120 3.52 -21.67 -28.43
N TRP A 121 3.58 -20.55 -29.14
CA TRP A 121 4.76 -19.71 -29.24
C TRP A 121 4.60 -18.47 -28.37
N PHE A 122 5.69 -18.05 -27.74
CA PHE A 122 5.77 -16.89 -26.88
C PHE A 122 7.01 -16.06 -27.22
N LYS A 123 6.90 -14.74 -27.19
CA LYS A 123 8.02 -13.82 -27.46
C LYS A 123 8.02 -12.67 -26.46
N GLY A 124 9.19 -12.38 -25.90
CA GLY A 124 9.38 -11.21 -25.06
C GLY A 124 9.34 -9.93 -25.89
N VAL A 125 8.58 -8.93 -25.44
CA VAL A 125 8.58 -7.56 -25.97
C VAL A 125 9.01 -6.60 -24.86
N ASP A 126 9.55 -5.44 -25.23
CA ASP A 126 9.89 -4.40 -24.27
C ASP A 126 8.62 -3.88 -23.59
N ALA A 127 8.62 -3.91 -22.26
CA ALA A 127 7.61 -3.22 -21.47
C ALA A 127 7.93 -1.72 -21.39
N ASP A 128 6.92 -0.90 -21.08
CA ASP A 128 7.13 0.52 -20.85
C ASP A 128 8.14 0.72 -19.72
N PRO A 129 9.19 1.55 -19.90
CA PRO A 129 10.24 1.71 -18.90
C PRO A 129 9.73 2.30 -17.58
N GLU A 130 8.57 2.97 -17.60
CA GLU A 130 7.94 3.56 -16.42
C GLU A 130 7.13 2.58 -15.58
N SER A 131 6.81 1.37 -16.06
CA SER A 131 5.95 0.44 -15.31
C SER A 131 6.66 -0.33 -14.18
N ILE A 132 7.86 0.10 -13.78
CA ILE A 132 8.63 -0.42 -12.64
C ILE A 132 8.47 0.50 -11.41
#